data_AF-A0A520ZY84-F1
#
_entry.id   AF-A0A520ZY84-F1
#
_cell.length_a   1.000
_cell.length_b   1.000
_cell.length_c   1.000
_cell.angle_alpha   90.00
_cell.angle_beta   90.00
_cell.angle_gamma   90.00
#
_symmetry.space_group_name_H-M   'P 1'
#
loop_
_entity.id
_entity.type
_entity.pdbx_description
1 polymer ?
#
loop_
_entity_poly.entity_id
_entity_poly.type
_entity_poly.pdbx_seq_one_letter_code
_entity_poly.pdbx_strand_id
1 'polypeptide(L)'
;MIRVLTLAMLVLAGGCGRQTVEPPTHLLSLGLSQSEVKTRLLSQYVTWQGVPYRNGGQGRRGLDCSAFVQLTYQQKFGLKLPRTTEQQANLGGLITNSGLRPGDLIFFKTGWNDRHIGIYLEKYRFIHVSTTVGVTISKMTDPYWYERYWQARRVFN
;
A
#
# COMPACT_ATOMS: atom_id res chain seq x y z
N MET A 1 8.88 55.59 58.58
CA MET A 1 9.59 54.40 59.08
C MET A 1 8.91 53.17 58.51
N ILE A 2 9.68 52.18 58.03
CA ILE A 2 9.29 50.80 57.62
C ILE A 2 8.54 50.73 56.27
N ARG A 3 9.20 50.51 55.12
CA ARG A 3 9.75 49.25 54.54
C ARG A 3 8.77 48.06 54.53
N VAL A 4 8.16 47.79 53.38
CA VAL A 4 7.88 46.41 52.91
C VAL A 4 8.12 46.37 51.40
N LEU A 5 9.24 45.76 51.00
CA LEU A 5 9.50 45.34 49.62
C LEU A 5 8.69 44.07 49.35
N THR A 6 7.73 44.11 48.43
CA THR A 6 7.16 42.91 47.82
C THR A 6 7.77 42.70 46.44
N LEU A 7 8.63 41.68 46.38
CA LEU A 7 9.26 41.17 45.17
C LEU A 7 8.21 40.42 44.34
N ALA A 8 7.70 41.03 43.27
CA ALA A 8 6.83 40.35 42.32
C ALA A 8 7.68 39.51 41.35
N MET A 9 7.64 38.18 41.52
CA MET A 9 8.24 37.23 40.58
C MET A 9 7.56 37.36 39.20
N LEU A 10 8.35 37.75 38.20
CA LEU A 10 7.99 37.70 36.80
C LEU A 10 8.08 36.23 36.33
N VAL A 11 6.94 35.53 36.24
CA VAL A 11 6.88 34.20 35.63
C VAL A 11 6.75 34.37 34.11
N LEU A 12 7.90 34.36 33.40
CA LEU A 12 7.92 34.23 31.95
C LEU A 12 7.66 32.77 31.59
N ALA A 13 6.40 32.40 31.40
CA ALA A 13 6.04 31.15 30.75
C ALA A 13 6.37 31.25 29.25
N GLY A 14 7.63 30.98 28.90
CA GLY A 14 8.08 30.76 27.54
C GLY A 14 7.47 29.47 27.00
N GLY A 15 6.26 29.56 26.43
CA GLY A 15 5.68 28.48 25.66
C GLY A 15 6.45 28.31 24.35
N CYS A 16 7.38 27.37 24.30
CA CYS A 16 7.83 26.80 23.02
C CYS A 16 6.65 26.03 22.42
N GLY A 17 5.75 26.74 21.74
CA GLY A 17 4.79 26.14 20.83
C GLY A 17 5.58 25.44 19.73
N ARG A 18 5.77 24.12 19.87
CA ARG A 18 6.20 23.28 18.76
C ARG A 18 5.19 23.49 17.65
N GLN A 19 5.59 24.18 16.58
CA GLN A 19 4.97 24.00 15.29
C GLN A 19 5.24 22.55 14.91
N THR A 20 4.28 21.67 15.19
CA THR A 20 4.16 20.45 14.40
C THR A 20 3.85 20.95 12.99
N VAL A 21 4.85 20.93 12.12
CA VAL A 21 4.60 21.00 10.69
C VAL A 21 3.72 19.79 10.40
N GLU A 22 2.41 20.02 10.32
CA GLU A 22 1.49 18.98 9.90
C GLU A 22 1.93 18.57 8.49
N PRO A 23 2.15 17.27 8.23
CA PRO A 23 2.44 16.79 6.89
C PRO A 23 1.35 17.28 5.95
N PRO A 24 1.67 17.73 4.72
CA PRO A 24 0.68 18.26 3.79
C PRO A 24 -0.49 17.28 3.62
N THR A 25 -1.66 17.68 4.11
CA THR A 25 -2.92 16.93 4.11
C THR A 25 -3.59 16.90 2.73
N HIS A 26 -2.81 16.73 1.66
CA HIS A 26 -3.31 16.65 0.29
C HIS A 26 -3.29 15.24 -0.33
N LEU A 27 -2.96 14.20 0.46
CA LEU A 27 -3.14 12.79 0.07
C LEU A 27 -4.28 12.11 0.83
N LEU A 28 -5.11 12.88 1.53
CA LEU A 28 -6.37 12.41 2.12
C LEU A 28 -7.41 12.18 1.02
N SER A 29 -7.95 10.96 0.97
CA SER A 29 -9.25 10.63 0.37
C SER A 29 -9.32 10.72 -1.16
N LEU A 30 -9.08 9.59 -1.85
CA LEU A 30 -9.71 9.41 -3.17
C LEU A 30 -11.25 9.39 -3.06
N GLY A 31 -11.81 9.38 -1.84
CA GLY A 31 -13.26 9.35 -1.58
C GLY A 31 -13.94 8.07 -2.06
N LEU A 32 -13.15 7.08 -2.48
CA LEU A 32 -13.65 5.87 -3.10
C LEU A 32 -14.20 4.94 -2.04
N SER A 33 -15.44 4.50 -2.26
CA SER A 33 -15.97 3.38 -1.51
C SER A 33 -15.19 2.10 -1.81
N GLN A 34 -15.21 1.15 -0.88
CA GLN A 34 -14.58 -0.17 -1.06
C GLN A 34 -15.12 -0.90 -2.30
N SER A 35 -16.41 -0.73 -2.61
CA SER A 35 -17.02 -1.30 -3.81
C SER A 35 -16.48 -0.65 -5.08
N GLU A 36 -16.24 0.65 -5.10
CA GLU A 36 -15.67 1.32 -6.26
C GLU A 36 -14.21 0.91 -6.52
N VAL A 37 -13.38 0.85 -5.47
CA VAL A 37 -12.01 0.31 -5.58
C VAL A 37 -12.06 -1.11 -6.15
N LYS A 38 -12.92 -1.97 -5.61
CA LYS A 38 -13.08 -3.34 -6.11
C LYS A 38 -13.46 -3.38 -7.59
N THR A 39 -14.42 -2.56 -8.02
CA THR A 39 -14.86 -2.48 -9.42
C THR A 39 -13.71 -2.07 -10.35
N ARG A 40 -12.91 -1.07 -9.96
CA ARG A 40 -11.73 -0.63 -10.72
C ARG A 40 -10.68 -1.74 -10.84
N LEU A 41 -10.45 -2.47 -9.76
CA LEU A 41 -9.52 -3.62 -9.74
C LEU A 41 -10.02 -4.78 -10.62
N LEU A 42 -11.31 -5.11 -10.57
CA LEU A 42 -11.90 -6.13 -11.43
C LEU A 42 -11.86 -5.73 -12.91
N SER A 43 -12.13 -4.47 -13.23
CA SER A 43 -11.96 -3.93 -14.58
C SER A 43 -10.51 -4.07 -15.07
N GLN A 44 -9.54 -3.80 -14.19
CA GLN A 44 -8.13 -4.01 -14.52
C GLN A 44 -7.82 -5.48 -14.74
N TYR A 45 -8.29 -6.34 -13.85
CA TYR A 45 -8.11 -7.78 -13.95
C TYR A 45 -8.65 -8.32 -15.28
N VAL A 46 -9.90 -8.04 -15.63
CA VAL A 46 -10.51 -8.47 -16.91
C VAL A 46 -9.67 -8.02 -18.10
N THR A 47 -9.13 -6.80 -18.03
CA THR A 47 -8.29 -6.25 -19.10
C THR A 47 -6.99 -7.03 -19.26
N TRP A 48 -6.37 -7.50 -18.17
CA TRP A 48 -5.01 -8.07 -18.17
C TRP A 48 -4.94 -9.57 -17.90
N GLN A 49 -6.06 -10.21 -17.56
CA GLN A 49 -6.15 -11.62 -17.21
C GLN A 49 -5.41 -12.49 -18.23
N GLY A 50 -4.58 -13.40 -17.73
CA GLY A 50 -3.81 -14.34 -18.55
C GLY A 50 -2.58 -13.76 -19.25
N VAL A 51 -2.32 -12.44 -19.18
CA VAL A 51 -1.04 -11.88 -19.67
C VAL A 51 0.11 -12.58 -18.93
N PRO A 52 1.06 -13.19 -19.65
CA PRO A 52 2.03 -14.10 -19.04
C PRO A 52 3.01 -13.37 -18.12
N TYR A 53 3.60 -14.12 -17.20
CA TYR A 53 4.72 -13.61 -16.43
C TYR A 53 5.95 -13.42 -17.33
N ARG A 54 6.65 -12.29 -17.13
CA ARG A 54 7.99 -12.05 -17.68
C ARG A 54 8.77 -11.20 -16.70
N ASN A 55 9.93 -11.68 -16.25
CA ASN A 55 10.81 -10.89 -15.37
C ASN A 55 11.17 -9.55 -16.03
N GLY A 56 10.98 -8.44 -15.31
CA GLY A 56 11.17 -7.09 -15.85
C GLY A 56 10.08 -6.62 -16.83
N GLY A 57 9.10 -7.46 -17.13
CA GLY A 57 8.02 -7.21 -18.09
C GLY A 57 7.06 -6.12 -17.63
N GLN A 58 6.59 -5.30 -18.57
CA GLN A 58 5.79 -4.10 -18.30
C GLN A 58 4.62 -3.95 -19.28
N GLY A 59 4.23 -5.01 -20.01
CA GLY A 59 3.24 -4.88 -21.08
C GLY A 59 2.57 -6.18 -21.49
N ARG A 60 1.82 -6.14 -22.60
CA ARG A 60 0.95 -7.23 -23.06
C ARG A 60 1.67 -8.53 -23.41
N ARG A 61 2.95 -8.44 -23.79
CA ARG A 61 3.80 -9.61 -24.06
C ARG A 61 4.35 -10.26 -22.78
N GLY A 62 4.14 -9.61 -21.63
CA GLY A 62 4.48 -10.16 -20.32
C GLY A 62 4.70 -9.08 -19.27
N LEU A 63 4.29 -9.40 -18.05
CA LEU A 63 4.40 -8.55 -16.86
C LEU A 63 5.16 -9.27 -15.76
N ASP A 64 5.86 -8.54 -14.91
CA ASP A 64 6.17 -9.04 -13.56
C ASP A 64 5.17 -8.52 -12.52
N CYS A 65 5.28 -9.06 -11.31
CA CYS A 65 4.34 -8.78 -10.23
C CYS A 65 4.29 -7.30 -9.84
N SER A 66 5.44 -6.66 -9.67
CA SER A 66 5.54 -5.26 -9.27
C SER A 66 5.16 -4.29 -10.39
N ALA A 67 5.43 -4.64 -11.66
CA ALA A 67 4.98 -3.87 -12.82
C ALA A 67 3.46 -3.90 -12.97
N PHE A 68 2.81 -5.05 -12.75
CA PHE A 68 1.35 -5.13 -12.75
C PHE A 68 0.72 -4.21 -11.69
N VAL A 69 1.29 -4.20 -10.48
CA VAL A 69 0.85 -3.31 -9.40
C VAL A 69 1.05 -1.85 -9.78
N GLN A 70 2.25 -1.47 -10.24
CA GLN A 70 2.55 -0.10 -10.68
C GLN A 70 1.57 0.36 -11.77
N LEU A 71 1.36 -0.46 -12.79
CA LEU A 71 0.48 -0.16 -13.92
C LEU A 71 -0.98 -0.01 -13.46
N THR A 72 -1.46 -0.93 -12.61
CA THR A 72 -2.82 -0.87 -12.05
C THR A 72 -3.04 0.41 -11.27
N TYR A 73 -2.10 0.76 -10.40
CA TYR A 73 -2.19 1.93 -9.54
C TYR A 73 -2.13 3.24 -10.32
N GLN A 74 -1.26 3.31 -11.32
CA GLN A 74 -1.19 4.47 -12.19
C GLN A 74 -2.48 4.64 -13.01
N GLN A 75 -3.00 3.56 -13.61
CA GLN A 75 -4.15 3.65 -14.51
C GLN A 75 -5.50 3.81 -13.80
N LYS A 76 -5.67 3.19 -12.63
CA LYS A 76 -6.96 3.16 -11.92
C LYS A 76 -7.07 4.19 -10.81
N PHE A 77 -5.94 4.63 -10.26
CA PHE A 77 -5.90 5.52 -9.10
C PHE A 77 -4.98 6.73 -9.28
N GLY A 78 -4.28 6.86 -10.42
CA GLY A 78 -3.37 7.98 -10.68
C GLY A 78 -2.09 7.96 -9.84
N LEU A 79 -1.79 6.85 -9.15
CA LEU A 79 -0.68 6.74 -8.20
C LEU A 79 0.55 6.12 -8.87
N LYS A 80 1.67 6.85 -8.86
CA LYS A 80 2.95 6.35 -9.36
C LYS A 80 3.68 5.60 -8.25
N LEU A 81 3.76 4.29 -8.38
CA LEU A 81 4.52 3.44 -7.47
C LEU A 81 5.94 3.19 -7.99
N PRO A 82 6.95 2.95 -7.13
CA PRO A 82 8.28 2.52 -7.51
C PRO A 82 8.25 1.19 -8.27
N ARG A 83 9.34 0.86 -8.96
CA ARG A 83 9.38 -0.26 -9.90
C ARG A 83 9.43 -1.63 -9.24
N THR A 84 10.07 -1.75 -8.07
CA THR A 84 10.40 -3.05 -7.47
C THR A 84 9.48 -3.41 -6.32
N THR A 85 9.34 -4.71 -6.06
CA THR A 85 8.54 -5.25 -4.96
C THR A 85 9.04 -4.72 -3.61
N GLU A 86 10.35 -4.68 -3.40
CA GLU A 86 10.99 -4.22 -2.17
C GLU A 86 10.74 -2.74 -1.91
N GLN A 87 10.83 -1.89 -2.94
CA GLN A 87 10.49 -0.48 -2.80
C GLN A 87 9.00 -0.29 -2.48
N GLN A 88 8.12 -1.02 -3.16
CA GLN A 88 6.68 -0.97 -2.89
C GLN A 88 6.34 -1.47 -1.47
N ALA A 89 7.11 -2.43 -0.94
CA ALA A 89 6.96 -2.96 0.40
C ALA A 89 7.28 -1.97 1.53
N ASN A 90 7.94 -0.86 1.20
CA ASN A 90 8.26 0.23 2.13
C ASN A 90 7.31 1.43 2.00
N LEU A 91 6.30 1.36 1.15
CA LEU A 91 5.30 2.42 1.00
C LEU A 91 4.18 2.29 2.02
N GLY A 92 3.59 3.42 2.37
CA GLY A 92 2.33 3.49 3.10
C GLY A 92 2.37 2.88 4.51
N GLY A 93 1.19 2.70 5.08
CA GLY A 93 1.00 2.15 6.43
C GLY A 93 0.95 0.63 6.44
N LEU A 94 1.51 0.00 7.48
CA LEU A 94 1.34 -1.43 7.76
C LEU A 94 -0.11 -1.75 8.12
N ILE A 95 -0.62 -2.86 7.58
CA ILE A 95 -1.99 -3.33 7.81
C ILE A 95 -1.97 -4.73 8.43
N THR A 96 -2.80 -4.94 9.45
CA THR A 96 -3.05 -6.27 10.01
C THR A 96 -3.99 -7.06 9.12
N ASN A 97 -3.96 -8.40 9.19
CA ASN A 97 -4.82 -9.24 8.36
C ASN A 97 -6.32 -8.94 8.53
N SER A 98 -6.76 -8.56 9.73
CA SER A 98 -8.14 -8.16 10.01
C SER A 98 -8.51 -6.78 9.45
N GLY A 99 -7.52 -5.94 9.16
CA GLY A 99 -7.70 -4.59 8.63
C GLY A 99 -7.64 -4.50 7.10
N LEU A 100 -7.52 -5.64 6.40
CA LEU A 100 -7.39 -5.69 4.94
C LEU A 100 -8.61 -5.14 4.22
N ARG A 101 -8.35 -4.34 3.18
CA ARG A 101 -9.34 -3.69 2.34
C ARG A 101 -8.96 -3.81 0.87
N PRO A 102 -9.93 -3.87 -0.08
CA PRO A 102 -9.66 -3.74 -1.50
C PRO A 102 -8.63 -2.65 -1.80
N GLY A 103 -7.62 -3.01 -2.60
CA GLY A 103 -6.51 -2.13 -2.93
C GLY A 103 -5.24 -2.43 -2.14
N ASP A 104 -5.31 -2.86 -0.89
CA ASP A 104 -4.10 -3.09 -0.08
C ASP A 104 -3.07 -3.98 -0.80
N LEU A 105 -1.80 -3.62 -0.71
CA LEU A 105 -0.70 -4.36 -1.30
C LEU A 105 -0.32 -5.52 -0.37
N ILE A 106 -0.32 -6.73 -0.90
CA ILE A 106 -0.01 -7.96 -0.16
C ILE A 106 1.33 -8.49 -0.64
N PHE A 107 2.25 -8.73 0.29
CA PHE A 107 3.61 -9.13 0.00
C PHE A 107 3.89 -10.54 0.49
N PHE A 108 4.70 -11.26 -0.26
CA PHE A 108 5.09 -12.64 0.03
C PHE A 108 6.61 -12.85 -0.15
N LYS A 109 7.18 -13.79 0.61
CA LYS A 109 8.54 -14.31 0.44
C LYS A 109 8.46 -15.66 -0.27
N THR A 110 8.56 -15.65 -1.60
CA THR A 110 8.33 -16.86 -2.43
C THR A 110 9.56 -17.72 -2.66
N GLY A 111 10.72 -17.26 -2.19
CA GLY A 111 12.01 -17.95 -2.23
C GLY A 111 13.01 -17.24 -1.33
N TRP A 112 14.26 -17.69 -1.34
CA TRP A 112 15.33 -17.11 -0.50
C TRP A 112 15.44 -15.58 -0.70
N ASN A 113 15.63 -15.16 -1.95
CA ASN A 113 15.69 -13.75 -2.35
C ASN A 113 14.48 -13.31 -3.18
N ASP A 114 13.51 -14.20 -3.42
CA ASP A 114 12.36 -13.85 -4.23
C ASP A 114 11.27 -13.22 -3.38
N ARG A 115 10.77 -12.09 -3.87
CA ARG A 115 9.65 -11.36 -3.30
C ARG A 115 8.53 -11.27 -4.32
N HIS A 116 7.31 -11.44 -3.83
CA HIS A 116 6.12 -11.37 -4.67
C HIS A 116 5.13 -10.37 -4.09
N ILE A 117 4.34 -9.76 -4.97
CA ILE A 117 3.33 -8.77 -4.60
C ILE A 117 2.03 -9.03 -5.35
N GLY A 118 0.92 -8.76 -4.67
CA GLY A 118 -0.40 -8.69 -5.27
C GLY A 118 -1.26 -7.57 -4.66
N ILE A 119 -2.44 -7.39 -5.23
CA ILE A 119 -3.42 -6.38 -4.81
C ILE A 119 -4.60 -7.11 -4.18
N TYR A 120 -4.86 -6.84 -2.90
CA TYR A 120 -6.00 -7.39 -2.19
C TYR A 120 -7.31 -6.98 -2.87
N LEU A 121 -8.20 -7.95 -3.05
CA LEU A 121 -9.50 -7.75 -3.65
C LEU A 121 -10.59 -7.79 -2.59
N GLU A 122 -10.87 -8.98 -2.04
CA GLU A 122 -11.84 -9.21 -0.96
C GLU A 122 -11.76 -10.67 -0.48
N LYS A 123 -12.19 -10.96 0.76
CA LYS A 123 -12.31 -12.33 1.28
C LYS A 123 -11.01 -13.14 1.10
N TYR A 124 -9.88 -12.54 1.42
CA TYR A 124 -8.54 -13.12 1.25
C TYR A 124 -8.14 -13.45 -0.19
N ARG A 125 -8.89 -12.95 -1.19
CA ARG A 125 -8.48 -13.03 -2.60
C ARG A 125 -7.65 -11.82 -2.98
N PHE A 126 -6.68 -12.04 -3.87
CA PHE A 126 -5.81 -10.99 -4.38
C PHE A 126 -5.47 -11.23 -5.84
N ILE A 127 -5.29 -10.14 -6.58
CA ILE A 127 -4.89 -10.15 -7.99
C ILE A 127 -3.36 -10.06 -8.05
N HIS A 128 -2.72 -10.89 -8.86
CA HIS A 128 -1.27 -10.88 -9.03
C HIS A 128 -0.86 -11.50 -10.38
N VAL A 129 0.43 -11.46 -10.70
CA VAL A 129 0.98 -12.20 -11.84
C VAL A 129 1.57 -13.52 -11.34
N SER A 130 0.96 -14.64 -11.69
CA SER A 130 1.52 -15.98 -11.48
C SER A 130 2.58 -16.29 -12.54
N THR A 131 3.67 -16.94 -12.13
CA THR A 131 4.72 -17.39 -13.07
C THR A 131 4.24 -18.43 -14.07
N THR A 132 3.17 -19.16 -13.77
CA THR A 132 2.61 -20.23 -14.63
C THR A 132 1.34 -19.80 -15.35
N VAL A 133 0.46 -19.03 -14.69
CA VAL A 133 -0.87 -18.67 -15.22
C VAL A 133 -0.89 -17.24 -15.81
N GLY A 134 0.09 -16.40 -15.47
CA GLY A 134 0.04 -14.97 -15.78
C GLY A 134 -0.86 -14.22 -14.80
N VAL A 135 -1.44 -13.09 -15.22
CA VAL A 135 -2.35 -12.28 -14.39
C VAL A 135 -3.57 -13.11 -13.96
N THR A 136 -3.72 -13.34 -12.67
CA THR A 136 -4.73 -14.24 -12.09
C THR A 136 -5.18 -13.76 -10.70
N ILE A 137 -6.20 -14.43 -10.15
CA ILE A 137 -6.67 -14.25 -8.77
C ILE A 137 -6.39 -15.53 -7.98
N SER A 138 -5.73 -15.38 -6.84
CA SER A 138 -5.47 -16.48 -5.88
C SER A 138 -6.08 -16.17 -4.51
N LYS A 139 -6.12 -17.16 -3.62
CA LYS A 139 -6.50 -16.97 -2.20
C LYS A 139 -5.26 -17.00 -1.31
N MET A 140 -5.13 -16.03 -0.41
CA MET A 140 -4.05 -15.98 0.58
C MET A 140 -4.10 -17.15 1.56
N THR A 141 -5.26 -17.78 1.72
CA THR A 141 -5.48 -18.94 2.58
C THR A 141 -5.04 -20.26 1.94
N ASP A 142 -4.69 -20.27 0.65
CA ASP A 142 -4.12 -21.46 0.03
C ASP A 142 -2.74 -21.73 0.66
N PRO A 143 -2.36 -22.99 0.98
CA PRO A 143 -1.17 -23.29 1.78
C PRO A 143 0.11 -22.62 1.28
N TYR A 144 0.31 -22.60 -0.04
CA TYR A 144 1.46 -21.95 -0.66
C TYR A 144 1.57 -20.47 -0.29
N TRP A 145 0.48 -19.71 -0.42
CA TRP A 145 0.44 -18.28 -0.14
C TRP A 145 0.43 -17.98 1.36
N TYR A 146 -0.27 -18.81 2.13
CA TYR A 146 -0.39 -18.66 3.57
C TYR A 146 0.98 -18.71 4.26
N GLU A 147 1.78 -19.74 3.94
CA GLU A 147 3.13 -19.92 4.49
C GLU A 147 4.11 -18.81 4.09
N ARG A 148 3.86 -18.17 2.95
CA ARG A 148 4.77 -17.19 2.33
C ARG A 148 4.37 -15.76 2.61
N TYR A 149 3.23 -15.52 3.27
CA TYR A 149 2.77 -14.19 3.60
C TYR A 149 3.82 -13.44 4.42
N TRP A 150 4.10 -12.20 4.03
CA TRP A 150 5.09 -11.37 4.69
C TRP A 150 4.46 -10.17 5.41
N GLN A 151 3.73 -9.34 4.67
CA GLN A 151 3.12 -8.12 5.21
C GLN A 151 2.07 -7.57 4.25
N ALA A 152 1.27 -6.62 4.73
CA ALA A 152 0.34 -5.84 3.92
C ALA A 152 0.58 -4.34 4.11
N ARG A 153 0.41 -3.57 3.04
CA ARG A 153 0.58 -2.11 3.02
C ARG A 153 -0.62 -1.41 2.40
N ARG A 154 -1.04 -0.30 3.00
CA ARG A 154 -2.03 0.62 2.44
C ARG A 154 -1.35 1.91 1.99
N VAL A 155 -1.50 2.24 0.71
CA VAL A 155 -0.82 3.39 0.09
C VAL A 155 -1.75 4.56 -0.21
N PHE A 156 -3.06 4.42 0.00
CA PHE A 156 -4.05 5.50 -0.04
C PHE A 156 -5.22 5.20 0.92
N ASN A 157 -5.91 6.25 1.39
CA ASN A 157 -7.10 6.16 2.24
C ASN A 157 -8.37 6.52 1.46
#